data_AF-A0ABD3Q3U0-F1
#
_entry.id   AF-A0ABD3Q3U0-F1
#
_cell.length_a   1.000
_cell.length_b   1.000
_cell.length_c   1.000
_cell.angle_alpha   90.00
_cell.angle_beta   90.00
_cell.angle_gamma   90.00
#
_symmetry.space_group_name_H-M   'P 1'
#
loop_
_entity.id
_entity.type
_entity.pdbx_description
1 polymer ?
#
loop_
_entity_poly.entity_id
_entity_poly.type
_entity_poly.pdbx_seq_one_letter_code
_entity_poly.pdbx_strand_id
1 'polypeptide(L)'
;MATRAISFVFLVLFPLFDIACYSHLHWNRNDLRIAKRIIFAIYAASLAGWLAYFNVVVSTLGVVPCGLFYVSSLLVAPLSVGPQIIRALTLRGTIKYYQLVIEDEISSRTRRVKEAKGTKAPDELFETSQPLPSGKKAEAILIIKRTRWIVKMTILALLVVPTLFIILAIAITSDARRLIETDFIQCQPEPKSFQYTISALVIFSAVLALAIPFLIKQIDDELHIAAEIGRSSIFLGFTHILIVVVRFVGHYEWQPLMQTIQQMILFMSMAIIPFIPRSPTLDRFSSWAKQKGKRINPATKSATPGYGQPVPRSREYIGPRMSRRLSHLDQKLERVETLSWDAGLCVLLSSEDGISMFIQHCAKEFSSENILFWCAVNDYKEKYDKEYGIHDEIHDENHSSSSHVAPRSSNEEIDIGAVAREIYNMFIDIDSAIQVNLSSKQKTDIKSALDAGQCRRETFDVAQKEIFSVMSRDSYPRFLSSKKKKMHITLLSI
;
A
#
# COMPACT_ATOMS: atom_id res chain seq x y z
N MET A 1 -43.79 4.08 -11.66
CA MET A 1 -43.77 5.56 -11.56
C MET A 1 -42.62 6.06 -10.68
N ALA A 2 -42.56 5.70 -9.38
CA ALA A 2 -41.51 6.16 -8.47
C ALA A 2 -40.07 5.79 -8.92
N THR A 3 -39.83 4.55 -9.33
CA THR A 3 -38.51 4.08 -9.80
C THR A 3 -38.00 4.84 -11.01
N ARG A 4 -38.88 5.13 -11.98
CA ARG A 4 -38.53 5.93 -13.16
C ARG A 4 -38.19 7.37 -12.79
N ALA A 5 -39.00 8.01 -11.92
CA ALA A 5 -38.73 9.36 -11.45
C ALA A 5 -37.36 9.46 -10.74
N ILE A 6 -37.04 8.50 -9.87
CA ILE A 6 -35.73 8.45 -9.20
C ILE A 6 -34.62 8.17 -10.22
N SER A 7 -34.83 7.26 -11.18
CA SER A 7 -33.84 6.96 -12.22
C SER A 7 -33.49 8.20 -13.04
N PHE A 8 -34.46 9.04 -13.41
CA PHE A 8 -34.22 10.32 -14.09
C PHE A 8 -33.33 11.27 -13.29
N VAL A 9 -33.50 11.33 -11.97
CA VAL A 9 -32.61 12.12 -11.10
C VAL A 9 -31.18 11.58 -11.16
N PHE A 10 -31.00 10.26 -11.13
CA PHE A 10 -29.69 9.62 -11.18
C PHE A 10 -29.01 9.71 -12.56
N LEU A 11 -29.76 9.96 -13.65
CA LEU A 11 -29.16 10.25 -14.96
C LEU A 11 -28.24 11.47 -14.92
N VAL A 12 -28.56 12.46 -14.07
CA VAL A 12 -27.79 13.70 -13.91
C VAL A 12 -26.85 13.60 -12.71
N LEU A 13 -27.31 13.04 -11.59
CA LEU A 13 -26.50 12.98 -10.37
C LEU A 13 -25.26 12.10 -10.51
N PHE A 14 -25.35 10.95 -11.17
CA PHE A 14 -24.21 10.02 -11.27
C PHE A 14 -23.01 10.63 -12.01
N PRO A 15 -23.15 11.21 -13.22
CA PRO A 15 -22.01 11.81 -13.92
C PRO A 15 -21.38 12.97 -13.13
N LEU A 16 -22.21 13.84 -12.53
CA LEU A 16 -21.72 14.95 -11.71
C LEU A 16 -20.92 14.46 -10.50
N PHE A 17 -21.42 13.41 -9.85
CA PHE A 17 -20.76 12.76 -8.73
C PHE A 17 -19.43 12.13 -9.14
N ASP A 18 -19.39 11.41 -10.27
CA ASP A 18 -18.17 10.76 -10.76
C ASP A 18 -17.09 11.80 -11.09
N ILE A 19 -17.47 12.89 -11.77
CA ILE A 19 -16.59 14.04 -12.04
C ILE A 19 -16.08 14.67 -10.75
N ALA A 20 -16.93 14.84 -9.73
CA ALA A 20 -16.52 15.40 -8.44
C ALA A 20 -15.50 14.50 -7.73
N CYS A 21 -15.74 13.19 -7.70
CA CYS A 21 -14.81 12.19 -7.16
C CYS A 21 -13.47 12.18 -7.92
N TYR A 22 -13.50 12.22 -9.26
CA TYR A 22 -12.28 12.27 -10.08
C TYR A 22 -11.51 13.57 -9.88
N SER A 23 -12.21 14.71 -9.80
CA SER A 23 -11.61 16.01 -9.51
C SER A 23 -10.92 16.00 -8.15
N HIS A 24 -11.55 15.37 -7.15
CA HIS A 24 -10.99 15.20 -5.82
C HIS A 24 -9.75 14.29 -5.81
N LEU A 25 -9.81 13.16 -6.51
CA LEU A 25 -8.66 12.25 -6.69
C LEU A 25 -7.50 12.94 -7.40
N HIS A 26 -7.79 13.72 -8.43
CA HIS A 26 -6.78 14.48 -9.19
C HIS A 26 -6.13 15.56 -8.33
N TRP A 27 -6.94 16.32 -7.57
CA TRP A 27 -6.43 17.36 -6.67
C TRP A 27 -5.53 16.79 -5.57
N ASN A 28 -5.89 15.63 -5.04
CA ASN A 28 -5.16 14.95 -3.97
C ASN A 28 -4.18 13.86 -4.48
N ARG A 29 -3.82 13.87 -5.77
CA ARG A 29 -2.95 12.84 -6.37
C ARG A 29 -1.58 12.71 -5.70
N ASN A 30 -1.13 13.76 -5.00
CA ASN A 30 0.13 13.79 -4.26
C ASN A 30 0.00 13.27 -2.82
N ASP A 31 -1.20 12.93 -2.33
CA ASP A 31 -1.38 12.30 -1.01
C ASP A 31 -0.94 10.83 -1.08
N LEU A 32 -0.04 10.41 -0.20
CA LEU A 32 0.48 9.04 -0.14
C LEU A 32 -0.63 7.98 0.02
N ARG A 33 -1.75 8.35 0.67
CA ARG A 33 -2.93 7.48 0.82
C ARG A 33 -3.66 7.22 -0.49
N ILE A 34 -3.44 8.05 -1.51
CA ILE A 34 -3.92 7.86 -2.88
C ILE A 34 -2.81 7.23 -3.74
N ALA A 35 -1.56 7.69 -3.62
CA ALA A 35 -0.43 7.15 -4.40
C ALA A 35 -0.16 5.66 -4.11
N LYS A 36 -0.39 5.20 -2.87
CA LYS A 36 -0.30 3.78 -2.48
C LYS A 36 -1.57 2.97 -2.81
N ARG A 37 -2.65 3.61 -3.31
CA ARG A 37 -3.81 2.87 -3.81
C ARG A 37 -3.47 2.29 -5.17
N ILE A 38 -3.94 1.07 -5.39
CA ILE A 38 -3.86 0.41 -6.68
C ILE A 38 -4.73 1.21 -7.65
N ILE A 39 -4.11 2.06 -8.48
CA ILE A 39 -4.80 2.90 -9.47
C ILE A 39 -5.76 2.07 -10.33
N PHE A 40 -5.35 0.85 -10.69
CA PHE A 40 -6.19 -0.11 -11.39
C PHE A 40 -7.52 -0.40 -10.66
N ALA A 41 -7.53 -0.52 -9.33
CA ALA A 41 -8.74 -0.77 -8.55
C ALA A 41 -9.72 0.41 -8.60
N ILE A 42 -9.21 1.64 -8.73
CA ILE A 42 -10.03 2.86 -8.89
C ILE A 42 -10.68 2.86 -10.28
N TYR A 43 -9.90 2.58 -11.34
CA TYR A 43 -10.43 2.51 -12.69
C TYR A 43 -11.46 1.40 -12.87
N ALA A 44 -11.21 0.22 -12.30
CA ALA A 44 -12.15 -0.90 -12.36
C ALA A 44 -13.47 -0.59 -11.62
N ALA A 45 -13.42 0.06 -10.45
CA ALA A 45 -14.61 0.50 -9.73
C ALA A 45 -15.39 1.57 -10.50
N SER A 46 -14.70 2.52 -11.14
CA SER A 46 -15.36 3.51 -12.02
C SER A 46 -16.02 2.83 -13.23
N LEU A 47 -15.34 1.89 -13.89
CA LEU A 47 -15.93 1.14 -15.00
C LEU A 47 -17.21 0.38 -14.58
N ALA A 48 -17.20 -0.25 -13.39
CA ALA A 48 -18.40 -0.89 -12.84
C ALA A 48 -19.54 0.13 -12.62
N GLY A 49 -19.21 1.33 -12.13
CA GLY A 49 -20.14 2.44 -12.00
C GLY A 49 -20.74 2.87 -13.34
N TRP A 50 -19.93 3.06 -14.37
CA TRP A 50 -20.37 3.42 -15.72
C TRP A 50 -21.25 2.34 -16.37
N LEU A 51 -20.95 1.06 -16.15
CA LEU A 51 -21.82 -0.04 -16.60
C LEU A 51 -23.17 -0.07 -15.87
N ALA A 52 -23.19 0.21 -14.56
CA ALA A 52 -24.44 0.33 -13.81
C ALA A 52 -25.26 1.56 -14.26
N TYR A 53 -24.59 2.69 -14.50
CA TYR A 53 -25.20 3.89 -15.05
C TYR A 53 -25.80 3.65 -16.44
N PHE A 54 -25.05 2.97 -17.32
CA PHE A 54 -25.56 2.54 -18.63
C PHE A 54 -26.85 1.74 -18.49
N ASN A 55 -26.92 0.80 -17.53
CA ASN A 55 -28.15 0.04 -17.27
C ASN A 55 -29.33 0.94 -16.87
N VAL A 56 -29.10 1.99 -16.07
CA VAL A 56 -30.14 2.96 -15.71
C VAL A 56 -30.61 3.75 -16.92
N VAL A 57 -29.68 4.22 -17.76
CA VAL A 57 -29.99 4.92 -19.02
C VAL A 57 -30.85 4.05 -19.91
N VAL A 58 -30.43 2.81 -20.17
CA VAL A 58 -31.15 1.86 -21.02
C VAL A 58 -32.51 1.52 -20.45
N SER A 59 -32.62 1.24 -19.15
CA SER A 59 -33.90 0.92 -18.52
C SER A 59 -34.89 2.09 -18.51
N THR A 60 -34.38 3.33 -18.56
CA THR A 60 -35.21 4.54 -18.50
C THR A 60 -35.63 5.01 -19.90
N LEU A 61 -34.72 4.97 -20.86
CA LEU A 61 -34.96 5.48 -22.22
C LEU A 61 -35.47 4.39 -23.17
N GLY A 62 -35.10 3.13 -22.96
CA GLY A 62 -35.59 1.98 -23.73
C GLY A 62 -35.04 1.85 -25.16
N VAL A 63 -34.02 2.63 -25.55
CA VAL A 63 -33.55 2.79 -26.95
C VAL A 63 -32.32 1.94 -27.30
N VAL A 64 -32.08 0.83 -26.60
CA VAL A 64 -30.86 0.02 -26.76
C VAL A 64 -31.21 -1.46 -26.86
N PRO A 65 -30.49 -2.24 -27.70
CA PRO A 65 -30.62 -3.68 -27.78
C PRO A 65 -30.54 -4.35 -26.41
N CYS A 66 -31.50 -5.24 -26.12
CA CYS A 66 -31.62 -5.83 -24.79
C CYS A 66 -30.42 -6.73 -24.41
N GLY A 67 -29.72 -7.31 -25.39
CA GLY A 67 -28.50 -8.08 -25.18
C GLY A 67 -27.38 -7.26 -24.54
N LEU A 68 -27.22 -5.99 -24.93
CA LEU A 68 -26.21 -5.11 -24.33
C LEU A 68 -26.48 -4.86 -22.85
N PHE A 69 -27.75 -4.65 -22.47
CA PHE A 69 -28.17 -4.48 -21.08
C PHE A 69 -27.87 -5.71 -20.22
N TYR A 70 -28.10 -6.92 -20.75
CA TYR A 70 -27.84 -8.14 -19.98
C TYR A 70 -26.34 -8.42 -19.84
N VAL A 71 -25.55 -8.13 -20.89
CA VAL A 71 -24.09 -8.24 -20.84
C VAL A 71 -23.50 -7.27 -19.81
N SER A 72 -23.88 -5.99 -19.84
CA SER A 72 -23.43 -5.02 -18.83
C SER A 72 -23.88 -5.42 -17.42
N SER A 73 -25.12 -5.89 -17.25
CA SER A 73 -25.64 -6.37 -15.97
C SER A 73 -24.83 -7.54 -15.39
N LEU A 74 -24.34 -8.46 -16.23
CA LEU A 74 -23.46 -9.56 -15.81
C LEU A 74 -22.08 -9.07 -15.37
N LEU A 75 -21.56 -7.99 -15.95
CA LEU A 75 -20.22 -7.48 -15.64
C LEU A 75 -20.16 -6.63 -14.36
N VAL A 76 -21.26 -6.00 -13.95
CA VAL A 76 -21.27 -5.07 -12.79
C VAL A 76 -20.83 -5.75 -11.49
N ALA A 77 -21.39 -6.92 -11.16
CA ALA A 77 -21.08 -7.61 -9.90
C ALA A 77 -19.59 -8.03 -9.77
N PRO A 78 -18.99 -8.76 -10.74
CA PRO A 78 -17.58 -9.14 -10.66
C PRO A 78 -16.63 -7.94 -10.70
N LEU A 79 -16.93 -6.91 -11.50
CA LEU A 79 -16.11 -5.69 -11.56
C LEU A 79 -16.19 -4.85 -10.27
N SER A 80 -17.26 -4.97 -9.49
CA SER A 80 -17.38 -4.27 -8.21
C SER A 80 -16.64 -4.95 -7.06
N VAL A 81 -16.63 -6.29 -7.01
CA VAL A 81 -15.99 -7.08 -5.94
C VAL A 81 -14.50 -7.27 -6.19
N GLY A 82 -14.11 -7.50 -7.45
CA GLY A 82 -12.74 -7.77 -7.86
C GLY A 82 -11.69 -6.78 -7.31
N PRO A 83 -11.89 -5.46 -7.44
CA PRO A 83 -10.99 -4.45 -6.89
C PRO A 83 -10.74 -4.59 -5.39
N GLN A 84 -11.77 -4.93 -4.60
CA GLN A 84 -11.63 -5.10 -3.16
C GLN A 84 -10.83 -6.36 -2.82
N ILE A 85 -10.99 -7.45 -3.59
CA ILE A 85 -10.20 -8.68 -3.42
C ILE A 85 -8.73 -8.39 -3.71
N ILE A 86 -8.44 -7.71 -4.82
CA ILE A 86 -7.06 -7.38 -5.22
C ILE A 86 -6.40 -6.50 -4.15
N ARG A 87 -7.10 -5.48 -3.64
CA ARG A 87 -6.60 -4.63 -2.55
C ARG A 87 -6.30 -5.45 -1.29
N ALA A 88 -7.19 -6.35 -0.90
CA ALA A 88 -7.01 -7.21 0.27
C ALA A 88 -5.80 -8.15 0.14
N LEU A 89 -5.65 -8.82 -1.01
CA LEU A 89 -4.53 -9.72 -1.28
C LEU A 89 -3.20 -8.97 -1.32
N THR A 90 -3.17 -7.81 -1.97
CA THR A 90 -1.96 -6.97 -2.06
C THR A 90 -1.55 -6.48 -0.68
N LEU A 91 -2.50 -5.97 0.12
CA LEU A 91 -2.25 -5.52 1.48
C LEU A 91 -1.68 -6.66 2.33
N ARG A 92 -2.32 -7.84 2.31
CA ARG A 92 -1.87 -9.01 3.08
C ARG A 92 -0.45 -9.44 2.70
N GLY A 93 -0.17 -9.54 1.40
CA GLY A 93 1.15 -9.95 0.93
C GLY A 93 2.23 -8.94 1.28
N THR A 94 1.93 -7.64 1.16
CA THR A 94 2.84 -6.54 1.51
C THR A 94 3.17 -6.53 2.99
N ILE A 95 2.17 -6.69 3.88
CA ILE A 95 2.41 -6.75 5.32
C ILE A 95 3.26 -7.96 5.69
N LYS A 96 2.92 -9.13 5.15
CA LYS A 96 3.67 -10.35 5.46
C LYS A 96 5.12 -10.25 4.97
N TYR A 97 5.34 -9.64 3.81
CA TYR A 97 6.67 -9.30 3.33
C TYR A 97 7.42 -8.41 4.33
N TYR A 98 6.82 -7.29 4.75
CA TYR A 98 7.47 -6.38 5.70
C TYR A 98 7.77 -7.06 7.03
N GLN A 99 6.85 -7.86 7.57
CA GLN A 99 7.07 -8.62 8.80
C GLN A 99 8.33 -9.48 8.72
N LEU A 100 8.50 -10.23 7.64
CA LEU A 100 9.69 -11.08 7.44
C LEU A 100 10.97 -10.26 7.26
N VAL A 101 10.93 -9.18 6.49
CA VAL A 101 12.10 -8.29 6.30
C VAL A 101 12.54 -7.67 7.61
N ILE A 102 11.59 -7.25 8.44
CA ILE A 102 11.88 -6.64 9.74
C ILE A 102 12.42 -7.67 10.72
N GLU A 103 11.80 -8.86 10.78
CA GLU A 103 12.30 -9.93 11.62
C GLU A 103 13.72 -10.34 11.23
N ASP A 104 14.01 -10.37 9.94
CA ASP A 104 15.34 -10.63 9.43
C ASP A 104 16.35 -9.56 9.85
N GLU A 105 16.01 -8.29 9.64
CA GLU A 105 16.85 -7.16 10.01
C GLU A 105 17.14 -7.16 11.53
N ILE A 106 16.12 -7.32 12.37
CA ILE A 106 16.26 -7.38 13.83
C ILE A 106 17.11 -8.59 14.27
N SER A 107 16.91 -9.75 13.64
CA SER A 107 17.68 -10.96 13.94
C SER A 107 19.15 -10.79 13.58
N SER A 108 19.43 -10.20 12.42
CA SER A 108 20.80 -9.94 11.95
C SER A 108 21.55 -8.99 12.89
N ARG A 109 20.88 -7.91 13.33
CA ARG A 109 21.42 -6.94 14.30
C ARG A 109 21.70 -7.57 15.65
N THR A 110 20.76 -8.38 16.16
CA THR A 110 20.92 -9.09 17.43
C THR A 110 22.13 -10.03 17.40
N ARG A 111 22.36 -10.73 16.28
CA ARG A 111 23.53 -11.60 16.10
C ARG A 111 24.84 -10.80 16.15
N ARG A 112 24.92 -9.67 15.45
CA ARG A 112 26.11 -8.79 15.46
C ARG A 112 26.44 -8.27 16.86
N VAL A 113 25.43 -7.89 17.64
CA VAL A 113 25.65 -7.45 19.03
C VAL A 113 26.21 -8.57 19.91
N LYS A 114 25.75 -9.82 19.74
CA LYS A 114 26.30 -10.98 20.49
C LYS A 114 27.74 -11.29 20.09
N GLU A 115 28.04 -11.23 18.79
CA GLU A 115 29.38 -11.42 18.24
C GLU A 115 30.34 -10.32 18.73
N ALA A 116 29.92 -9.05 18.73
CA ALA A 116 30.70 -7.92 19.22
C ALA A 116 30.94 -7.96 20.75
N LYS A 117 30.01 -8.55 21.51
CA LYS A 117 30.15 -8.74 22.98
C LYS A 117 30.92 -10.02 23.36
N GLY A 118 31.52 -10.73 22.40
CA GLY A 118 32.29 -11.94 22.66
C GLY A 118 31.49 -13.09 23.30
N THR A 119 30.16 -13.03 23.29
CA THR A 119 29.28 -14.00 23.93
C THR A 119 28.84 -15.04 22.90
N LYS A 120 29.77 -15.88 22.43
CA LYS A 120 29.41 -17.07 21.65
C LYS A 120 28.97 -18.19 22.59
N ALA A 121 27.74 -18.68 22.41
CA ALA A 121 27.35 -19.98 22.97
C ALA A 121 28.10 -21.09 22.18
N PRO A 122 28.50 -22.20 22.82
CA PRO A 122 29.37 -23.21 22.21
C PRO A 122 28.80 -23.92 20.96
N ASP A 123 27.49 -23.87 20.73
CA ASP A 123 26.83 -24.74 19.74
C ASP A 123 26.70 -24.15 18.32
N GLU A 124 27.13 -22.91 18.05
CA GLU A 124 26.98 -22.26 16.73
C GLU A 124 28.29 -22.26 15.90
N LEU A 125 29.18 -23.23 16.10
CA LEU A 125 30.47 -23.29 15.38
C LEU A 125 30.40 -23.96 13.99
N PHE A 126 29.22 -24.37 13.52
CA PHE A 126 29.13 -25.16 12.30
C PHE A 126 27.89 -24.83 11.46
N GLU A 127 27.82 -23.62 10.91
CA GLU A 127 27.05 -23.40 9.69
C GLU A 127 27.86 -22.56 8.70
N THR A 128 27.98 -23.12 7.51
CA THR A 128 29.00 -22.87 6.50
C THR A 128 28.80 -21.53 5.79
N SER A 129 29.94 -20.90 5.52
CA SER A 129 30.23 -19.73 4.71
C SER A 129 29.68 -19.79 3.27
N GLN A 130 28.53 -19.14 3.04
CA GLN A 130 28.12 -18.49 1.78
C GLN A 130 27.08 -17.40 2.15
N PRO A 131 27.03 -16.22 1.50
CA PRO A 131 25.97 -15.24 1.72
C PRO A 131 24.70 -15.72 1.01
N LEU A 132 24.14 -16.82 1.51
CA LEU A 132 22.78 -17.21 1.17
C LEU A 132 21.86 -16.20 1.88
N PRO A 133 20.86 -15.61 1.21
CA PRO A 133 19.90 -14.76 1.89
C PRO A 133 19.39 -15.52 3.10
N SER A 134 19.53 -14.91 4.28
CA SER A 134 18.93 -15.41 5.52
C SER A 134 17.54 -15.97 5.22
N GLY A 135 17.21 -17.14 5.76
CA GLY A 135 16.01 -17.88 5.35
C GLY A 135 14.74 -17.01 5.32
N LYS A 136 14.65 -16.02 6.22
CA LYS A 136 13.56 -15.04 6.30
C LYS A 136 13.53 -14.04 5.14
N LYS A 137 14.67 -13.53 4.68
CA LYS A 137 14.76 -12.61 3.53
C LYS A 137 14.40 -13.32 2.22
N ALA A 138 14.88 -14.56 2.05
CA ALA A 138 14.51 -15.40 0.92
C ALA A 138 13.00 -15.70 0.92
N GLU A 139 12.45 -16.03 2.09
CA GLU A 139 11.01 -16.23 2.27
C GLU A 139 10.21 -14.96 1.93
N ALA A 140 10.67 -13.78 2.37
CA ALA A 140 10.03 -12.50 2.04
C ALA A 140 9.95 -12.27 0.52
N ILE A 141 11.06 -12.46 -0.19
CA ILE A 141 11.12 -12.33 -1.66
C ILE A 141 10.16 -13.32 -2.33
N LEU A 142 10.09 -14.55 -1.83
CA LEU A 142 9.14 -15.55 -2.34
C LEU A 142 7.68 -15.11 -2.13
N ILE A 143 7.37 -14.55 -0.96
CA ILE A 143 6.01 -14.07 -0.64
C ILE A 143 5.58 -12.94 -1.56
N ILE A 144 6.44 -11.96 -1.84
CA ILE A 144 6.07 -10.86 -2.73
C ILE A 144 5.92 -11.33 -4.18
N LYS A 145 6.76 -12.28 -4.64
CA LYS A 145 6.62 -12.91 -5.96
C LYS A 145 5.32 -13.69 -6.07
N ARG A 146 5.01 -14.51 -5.06
CA ARG A 146 3.76 -15.28 -4.98
C ARG A 146 2.54 -14.36 -4.93
N THR A 147 2.60 -13.28 -4.16
CA THR A 147 1.52 -12.27 -4.08
C THR A 147 1.28 -11.63 -5.44
N ARG A 148 2.33 -11.18 -6.12
CA ARG A 148 2.22 -10.62 -7.48
C ARG A 148 1.61 -11.60 -8.47
N TRP A 149 2.03 -12.86 -8.41
CA TRP A 149 1.46 -13.91 -9.26
C TRP A 149 -0.02 -14.14 -8.96
N ILE A 150 -0.41 -14.29 -7.68
CA ILE A 150 -1.82 -14.44 -7.27
C ILE A 150 -2.64 -13.23 -7.75
N VAL A 151 -2.15 -12.01 -7.58
CA VAL A 151 -2.86 -10.81 -8.05
C VAL A 151 -3.07 -10.83 -9.57
N LYS A 152 -2.04 -11.19 -10.35
CA LYS A 152 -2.17 -11.33 -11.81
C LYS A 152 -3.20 -12.39 -12.20
N MET A 153 -3.18 -13.55 -11.56
CA MET A 153 -4.14 -14.62 -11.80
C MET A 153 -5.56 -14.21 -11.42
N THR A 154 -5.73 -13.48 -10.31
CA THR A 154 -7.03 -12.91 -9.90
C THR A 154 -7.54 -11.89 -10.92
N ILE A 155 -6.70 -11.00 -11.43
CA ILE A 155 -7.08 -10.04 -12.49
C ILE A 155 -7.53 -10.78 -13.75
N LEU A 156 -6.76 -11.79 -14.18
CA LEU A 156 -7.12 -12.61 -15.33
C LEU A 156 -8.48 -13.31 -15.11
N ALA A 157 -8.68 -13.92 -13.94
CA ALA A 157 -9.94 -14.57 -13.59
C ALA A 157 -11.12 -13.59 -13.58
N LEU A 158 -10.94 -12.36 -13.11
CA LEU A 158 -11.98 -11.32 -13.11
C LEU A 158 -12.41 -10.88 -14.52
N LEU A 159 -11.61 -11.15 -15.56
CA LEU A 159 -11.96 -10.92 -16.96
C LEU A 159 -12.49 -12.18 -17.64
N VAL A 160 -11.86 -13.32 -17.41
CA VAL A 160 -12.19 -14.60 -18.06
C VAL A 160 -13.49 -15.20 -17.52
N VAL A 161 -13.71 -15.17 -16.20
CA VAL A 161 -14.91 -15.79 -15.62
C VAL A 161 -16.19 -15.10 -16.11
N PRO A 162 -16.33 -13.77 -16.06
CA PRO A 162 -17.55 -13.12 -16.53
C PRO A 162 -17.78 -13.30 -18.04
N THR A 163 -16.71 -13.33 -18.84
CA THR A 163 -16.83 -13.57 -20.29
C THR A 163 -17.30 -14.99 -20.61
N LEU A 164 -16.80 -16.01 -19.89
CA LEU A 164 -17.32 -17.38 -20.01
C LEU A 164 -18.79 -17.49 -19.61
N PHE A 165 -19.21 -16.81 -18.54
CA PHE A 165 -20.62 -16.75 -18.14
C PHE A 165 -21.49 -16.06 -19.19
N ILE A 166 -21.01 -14.99 -19.83
CA ILE A 166 -21.72 -14.32 -20.93
C ILE A 166 -21.86 -15.26 -22.13
N ILE A 167 -20.78 -15.92 -22.55
CA ILE A 167 -20.81 -16.88 -23.67
C ILE A 167 -21.79 -18.00 -23.37
N LEU A 168 -21.75 -18.55 -22.15
CA LEU A 168 -22.67 -19.61 -21.72
C LEU A 168 -24.13 -19.14 -21.72
N ALA A 169 -24.41 -17.94 -21.19
CA ALA A 169 -25.76 -17.38 -21.17
C ALA A 169 -26.31 -17.16 -22.58
N ILE A 170 -25.49 -16.66 -23.51
CA ILE A 170 -25.85 -16.49 -24.91
C ILE A 170 -26.09 -17.86 -25.57
N ALA A 171 -25.20 -18.83 -25.36
CA ALA A 171 -25.27 -20.15 -25.97
C ALA A 171 -26.52 -20.95 -25.53
N ILE A 172 -26.96 -20.78 -24.27
CA ILE A 172 -28.16 -21.44 -23.75
C ILE A 172 -29.44 -20.74 -24.21
N THR A 173 -29.37 -19.47 -24.61
CA THR A 173 -30.56 -18.72 -25.01
C THR A 173 -30.96 -19.10 -26.43
N SER A 174 -32.17 -19.65 -26.58
CA SER A 174 -32.69 -20.17 -27.87
C SER A 174 -32.83 -19.11 -28.96
N ASP A 175 -32.98 -17.82 -28.60
CA ASP A 175 -33.18 -16.69 -29.52
C ASP A 175 -32.03 -15.65 -29.44
N ALA A 176 -30.77 -16.08 -29.59
CA ALA A 176 -29.61 -15.18 -29.55
C ALA A 176 -29.70 -13.99 -30.55
N ARG A 177 -30.38 -14.15 -31.69
CA ARG A 177 -30.61 -13.05 -32.66
C ARG A 177 -31.56 -11.99 -32.12
N ARG A 178 -32.62 -12.38 -31.38
CA ARG A 178 -33.56 -11.41 -30.78
C ARG A 178 -32.87 -10.49 -29.78
N LEU A 179 -31.89 -11.00 -29.02
CA LEU A 179 -31.09 -10.20 -28.08
C LEU A 179 -30.33 -9.05 -28.76
N ILE A 180 -29.97 -9.19 -30.03
CA ILE A 180 -29.21 -8.20 -30.79
C ILE A 180 -30.13 -7.22 -31.53
N GLU A 181 -31.28 -7.71 -32.02
CA GLU A 181 -32.16 -6.95 -32.93
C GLU A 181 -33.29 -6.21 -32.21
N THR A 182 -33.68 -6.61 -30.99
CA THR A 182 -34.84 -6.02 -30.29
C THR A 182 -34.46 -5.07 -29.16
N ASP A 183 -35.22 -3.98 -29.06
CA ASP A 183 -35.08 -2.98 -28.00
C ASP A 183 -35.45 -3.54 -26.62
N PHE A 184 -34.84 -3.00 -25.57
CA PHE A 184 -35.03 -3.42 -24.18
C PHE A 184 -36.49 -3.59 -23.75
N ILE A 185 -37.40 -2.71 -24.18
CA ILE A 185 -38.82 -2.76 -23.83
C ILE A 185 -39.48 -4.05 -24.36
N GLN A 186 -39.03 -4.55 -25.50
CA GLN A 186 -39.59 -5.74 -26.16
C GLN A 186 -39.04 -7.05 -25.59
N CYS A 187 -37.92 -7.01 -24.87
CA CYS A 187 -37.33 -8.18 -24.19
C CYS A 187 -37.85 -8.40 -22.77
N GLN A 188 -38.93 -7.73 -22.36
CA GLN A 188 -39.58 -7.96 -21.07
C GLN A 188 -40.75 -8.94 -21.23
N PRO A 189 -40.89 -9.96 -20.36
CA PRO A 189 -40.05 -10.27 -19.20
C PRO A 189 -38.70 -10.90 -19.58
N GLU A 190 -37.71 -10.70 -18.71
CA GLU A 190 -36.34 -11.19 -18.90
C GLU A 190 -36.24 -12.71 -19.21
N PRO A 191 -35.37 -13.14 -20.12
CA PRO A 191 -35.13 -14.55 -20.38
C PRO A 191 -34.66 -15.30 -19.12
N LYS A 192 -35.27 -16.46 -18.85
CA LYS A 192 -34.96 -17.29 -17.66
C LYS A 192 -33.47 -17.64 -17.54
N SER A 193 -32.78 -17.87 -18.67
CA SER A 193 -31.34 -18.13 -18.72
C SER A 193 -30.55 -17.01 -18.04
N PHE A 194 -30.72 -15.76 -18.51
CA PHE A 194 -30.10 -14.58 -17.92
C PHE A 194 -30.55 -14.35 -16.47
N GLN A 195 -31.81 -14.65 -16.16
CA GLN A 195 -32.31 -14.51 -14.79
C GLN A 195 -31.54 -15.38 -13.79
N TYR A 196 -31.34 -16.66 -14.10
CA TYR A 196 -30.57 -17.55 -13.25
C TYR A 196 -29.08 -17.19 -13.25
N THR A 197 -28.50 -16.87 -14.41
CA THR A 197 -27.07 -16.55 -14.52
C THR A 197 -26.70 -15.29 -13.74
N ILE A 198 -27.47 -14.20 -13.89
CA ILE A 198 -27.26 -12.95 -13.16
C ILE A 198 -27.41 -13.20 -11.66
N SER A 199 -28.46 -13.92 -11.24
CA SER A 199 -28.69 -14.21 -9.82
C SER A 199 -27.54 -15.03 -9.22
N ALA A 200 -27.08 -16.07 -9.92
CA ALA A 200 -25.96 -16.91 -9.48
C ALA A 200 -24.67 -16.10 -9.33
N LEU A 201 -24.38 -15.23 -10.30
CA LEU A 201 -23.16 -14.40 -10.27
C LEU A 201 -23.21 -13.36 -9.14
N VAL A 202 -24.36 -12.73 -8.92
CA VAL A 202 -24.57 -11.77 -7.81
C VAL A 202 -24.43 -12.47 -6.46
N ILE A 203 -24.97 -13.68 -6.30
CA ILE A 203 -24.79 -14.50 -5.08
C ILE A 203 -23.31 -14.85 -4.87
N PHE A 204 -22.63 -15.32 -5.92
CA PHE A 204 -21.20 -15.63 -5.86
C PHE A 204 -20.36 -14.40 -5.48
N SER A 205 -20.63 -13.26 -6.10
CA SER A 205 -20.02 -11.97 -5.76
C SER A 205 -20.29 -11.57 -4.30
N ALA A 206 -21.49 -11.79 -3.78
CA ALA A 206 -21.80 -11.53 -2.37
C ALA A 206 -20.97 -12.40 -1.42
N VAL A 207 -20.86 -13.70 -1.71
CA VAL A 207 -20.05 -14.65 -0.91
C VAL A 207 -18.58 -14.22 -0.91
N LEU A 208 -18.03 -13.89 -2.08
CA LEU A 208 -16.65 -13.42 -2.20
C LEU A 208 -16.43 -12.12 -1.41
N ALA A 209 -17.35 -11.15 -1.50
CA ALA A 209 -17.26 -9.91 -0.75
C ALA A 209 -17.29 -10.16 0.78
N LEU A 210 -18.13 -11.07 1.25
CA LEU A 210 -18.19 -11.42 2.69
C LEU A 210 -16.98 -12.25 3.16
N ALA A 211 -16.23 -12.88 2.25
CA ALA A 211 -14.99 -13.59 2.56
C ALA A 211 -13.79 -12.64 2.77
N ILE A 212 -13.78 -11.45 2.16
CA ILE A 212 -12.65 -10.50 2.22
C ILE A 212 -12.24 -10.12 3.65
N PRO A 213 -13.15 -9.80 4.59
CA PRO A 213 -12.79 -9.49 5.97
C PRO A 213 -11.97 -10.60 6.65
N PHE A 214 -12.21 -11.87 6.31
CA PHE A 214 -11.44 -12.99 6.85
C PHE A 214 -10.02 -13.02 6.31
N LEU A 215 -9.80 -12.59 5.06
CA LEU A 215 -8.46 -12.51 4.46
C LEU A 215 -7.56 -11.49 5.16
N ILE A 216 -8.16 -10.44 5.73
CA ILE A 216 -7.44 -9.32 6.36
C ILE A 216 -7.58 -9.29 7.88
N LYS A 217 -8.23 -10.30 8.49
CA LYS A 217 -8.53 -10.32 9.94
C LYS A 217 -7.28 -10.25 10.83
N GLN A 218 -6.15 -10.77 10.36
CA GLN A 218 -4.89 -10.83 11.11
C GLN A 218 -4.02 -9.57 10.93
N ILE A 219 -4.50 -8.58 10.18
CA ILE A 219 -3.75 -7.37 9.88
C ILE A 219 -4.04 -6.31 10.96
N ASP A 220 -3.03 -5.96 11.75
CA ASP A 220 -3.07 -4.81 12.66
C ASP A 220 -2.41 -3.61 11.97
N ASP A 221 -3.23 -2.73 11.39
CA ASP A 221 -2.75 -1.56 10.65
C ASP A 221 -3.16 -0.24 11.30
N GLU A 222 -2.17 0.57 11.69
CA GLU A 222 -2.41 1.90 12.28
C GLU A 222 -3.05 2.86 11.27
N LEU A 223 -2.85 2.61 9.96
CA LEU A 223 -3.43 3.39 8.88
C LEU A 223 -4.89 3.00 8.55
N HIS A 224 -5.45 1.99 9.23
CA HIS A 224 -6.85 1.53 9.11
C HIS A 224 -7.35 1.18 7.69
N ILE A 225 -6.44 0.83 6.78
CA ILE A 225 -6.73 0.38 5.42
C ILE A 225 -7.48 -0.96 5.44
N ALA A 226 -7.08 -1.91 6.28
CA ALA A 226 -7.76 -3.19 6.43
C ALA A 226 -9.20 -2.99 6.94
N ALA A 227 -9.40 -2.05 7.86
CA ALA A 227 -10.75 -1.69 8.34
C ALA A 227 -11.60 -1.00 7.26
N GLU A 228 -11.00 -0.16 6.38
CA GLU A 228 -11.68 0.42 5.22
C GLU A 228 -12.13 -0.66 4.21
N ILE A 229 -11.20 -1.55 3.83
CA ILE A 229 -11.48 -2.64 2.90
C ILE A 229 -12.56 -3.56 3.48
N GLY A 230 -12.44 -3.94 4.76
CA GLY A 230 -13.41 -4.79 5.44
C GLY A 230 -14.81 -4.18 5.44
N ARG A 231 -14.95 -2.91 5.82
CA ARG A 231 -16.26 -2.21 5.80
C ARG A 231 -16.85 -2.11 4.40
N SER A 232 -16.03 -1.72 3.41
CA SER A 232 -16.49 -1.61 2.02
C SER A 232 -16.94 -2.95 1.48
N SER A 233 -16.23 -4.03 1.81
CA SER A 233 -16.57 -5.37 1.36
C SER A 233 -17.82 -5.96 2.03
N ILE A 234 -18.02 -5.69 3.33
CA ILE A 234 -19.23 -6.09 4.04
C ILE A 234 -20.45 -5.38 3.46
N PHE A 235 -20.36 -4.06 3.26
CA PHE A 235 -21.41 -3.28 2.62
C PHE A 235 -21.73 -3.82 1.22
N LEU A 236 -20.68 -4.15 0.45
CA LEU A 236 -20.84 -4.73 -0.87
C LEU A 236 -21.55 -6.09 -0.83
N GLY A 237 -21.20 -6.97 0.11
CA GLY A 237 -21.88 -8.26 0.29
C GLY A 237 -23.36 -8.10 0.60
N PHE A 238 -23.72 -7.25 1.57
CA PHE A 238 -25.11 -7.02 1.94
C PHE A 238 -25.94 -6.37 0.83
N THR A 239 -25.36 -5.45 0.06
CA THR A 239 -26.06 -4.81 -1.06
C THR A 239 -26.33 -5.78 -2.21
N HIS A 240 -25.39 -6.68 -2.53
CA HIS A 240 -25.67 -7.76 -3.48
C HIS A 240 -26.78 -8.69 -2.99
N ILE A 241 -26.79 -9.07 -1.70
CA ILE A 241 -27.89 -9.87 -1.11
C ILE A 241 -29.23 -9.13 -1.25
N LEU A 242 -29.27 -7.83 -0.97
CA LEU A 242 -30.48 -7.03 -1.10
C LEU A 242 -30.98 -7.00 -2.56
N ILE A 243 -30.08 -6.83 -3.54
CA ILE A 243 -30.43 -6.88 -4.96
C ILE A 243 -31.05 -8.23 -5.33
N VAL A 244 -30.49 -9.35 -4.84
CA VAL A 244 -31.03 -10.70 -5.04
C VAL A 244 -32.44 -10.81 -4.46
N VAL A 245 -32.66 -10.35 -3.22
CA VAL A 245 -33.97 -10.39 -2.55
C VAL A 245 -35.00 -9.57 -3.32
N VAL A 246 -34.68 -8.32 -3.69
CA VAL A 246 -35.57 -7.44 -4.46
C VAL A 246 -35.96 -8.09 -5.79
N ARG A 247 -35.02 -8.79 -6.43
CA ARG A 247 -35.25 -9.52 -7.67
C ARG A 247 -36.15 -10.74 -7.47
N PHE A 248 -35.97 -11.51 -6.40
CA PHE A 248 -36.85 -12.64 -6.05
C PHE A 248 -38.29 -12.22 -5.72
N VAL A 249 -38.48 -11.04 -5.13
CA VAL A 249 -39.81 -10.47 -4.84
C VAL A 249 -40.51 -9.96 -6.11
N GLY A 250 -39.82 -9.96 -7.27
CA GLY A 250 -40.40 -9.56 -8.56
C GLY A 250 -40.22 -8.08 -8.90
N HIS A 251 -39.39 -7.35 -8.14
CA HIS A 251 -39.11 -5.93 -8.36
C HIS A 251 -37.84 -5.70 -9.20
N TYR A 252 -37.75 -6.35 -10.37
CA TYR A 252 -36.59 -6.30 -11.26
C TYR A 252 -36.26 -4.90 -11.79
N GLU A 253 -37.25 -4.01 -11.91
CA GLU A 253 -37.06 -2.61 -12.35
C GLU A 253 -36.14 -1.80 -11.43
N TRP A 254 -36.00 -2.20 -10.16
CA TRP A 254 -35.15 -1.50 -9.20
C TRP A 254 -33.67 -1.87 -9.32
N GLN A 255 -33.35 -2.96 -10.02
CA GLN A 255 -31.98 -3.47 -10.08
C GLN A 255 -30.97 -2.44 -10.65
N PRO A 256 -31.20 -1.80 -11.81
CA PRO A 256 -30.23 -0.85 -12.37
C PRO A 256 -29.96 0.31 -11.43
N LEU A 257 -31.03 0.83 -10.79
CA LEU A 257 -30.94 1.92 -9.83
C LEU A 257 -30.16 1.49 -8.58
N MET A 258 -30.47 0.33 -8.00
CA MET A 258 -29.78 -0.20 -6.83
C MET A 258 -28.30 -0.49 -7.11
N GLN A 259 -27.98 -1.04 -8.28
CA GLN A 259 -26.60 -1.24 -8.73
C GLN A 259 -25.86 0.09 -8.85
N THR A 260 -26.48 1.11 -9.43
CA THR A 260 -25.86 2.44 -9.59
C THR A 260 -25.61 3.10 -8.23
N ILE A 261 -26.59 3.07 -7.33
CA ILE A 261 -26.44 3.58 -5.95
C ILE A 261 -25.32 2.82 -5.22
N GLN A 262 -25.28 1.49 -5.33
CA GLN A 262 -24.23 0.66 -4.75
C GLN A 262 -22.85 1.07 -5.27
N GLN A 263 -22.68 1.24 -6.59
CA GLN A 263 -21.40 1.64 -7.19
C GLN A 263 -21.00 3.06 -6.80
N MET A 264 -21.95 4.00 -6.71
CA MET A 264 -21.68 5.33 -6.19
C MET A 264 -21.13 5.26 -4.77
N ILE A 265 -21.78 4.51 -3.87
CA ILE A 265 -21.32 4.40 -2.47
C ILE A 265 -19.94 3.73 -2.39
N LEU A 266 -19.69 2.69 -3.19
CA LEU A 266 -18.38 2.05 -3.31
C LEU A 266 -17.30 3.01 -3.80
N PHE A 267 -17.60 3.79 -4.85
CA PHE A 267 -16.65 4.75 -5.39
C PHE A 267 -16.40 5.89 -4.40
N MET A 268 -17.44 6.37 -3.71
CA MET A 268 -17.29 7.29 -2.58
C MET A 268 -16.36 6.71 -1.51
N SER A 269 -16.50 5.42 -1.17
CA SER A 269 -15.66 4.78 -0.15
C SER A 269 -14.20 4.69 -0.57
N MET A 270 -13.94 4.55 -1.87
CA MET A 270 -12.59 4.46 -2.43
C MET A 270 -11.96 5.82 -2.75
N ALA A 271 -12.75 6.85 -3.03
CA ALA A 271 -12.25 8.17 -3.48
C ALA A 271 -12.32 9.26 -2.41
N ILE A 272 -13.35 9.23 -1.54
CA ILE A 272 -13.71 10.37 -0.66
C ILE A 272 -13.70 10.02 0.83
N ILE A 273 -14.25 8.87 1.25
CA ILE A 273 -14.34 8.48 2.68
C ILE A 273 -13.00 8.59 3.46
N PRO A 274 -11.80 8.35 2.87
CA PRO A 274 -10.53 8.55 3.58
C PRO A 274 -10.24 9.99 4.04
N PHE A 275 -11.02 10.96 3.55
CA PHE A 275 -10.84 12.40 3.76
C PHE A 275 -11.95 13.03 4.61
N ILE A 276 -13.03 12.29 4.90
CA ILE A 276 -14.12 12.76 5.76
C ILE A 276 -13.69 12.59 7.23
N PRO A 277 -13.64 13.66 8.05
CA PRO A 277 -13.40 13.55 9.48
C PRO A 277 -14.44 12.61 10.13
N ARG A 278 -13.98 11.62 10.90
CA ARG A 278 -14.86 10.62 11.56
C ARG A 278 -16.02 11.28 12.31
N SER A 279 -17.26 10.82 12.07
CA SER A 279 -18.38 11.04 12.99
C SER A 279 -18.49 9.86 13.97
N PRO A 280 -18.75 10.10 15.27
CA PRO A 280 -18.90 9.05 16.29
C PRO A 280 -20.10 8.12 16.06
N THR A 281 -21.00 8.46 15.13
CA THR A 281 -22.19 7.67 14.80
C THR A 281 -21.90 6.47 13.89
N LEU A 282 -20.91 6.55 13.00
CA LEU A 282 -20.52 5.48 12.07
C LEU A 282 -19.72 4.35 12.77
N ASP A 283 -19.11 4.62 13.91
CA ASP A 283 -18.35 3.62 14.68
C ASP A 283 -19.26 2.56 15.35
N ARG A 284 -20.55 2.87 15.56
CA ARG A 284 -21.52 1.90 16.12
C ARG A 284 -21.73 0.66 15.24
N PHE A 285 -21.73 0.80 13.92
CA PHE A 285 -21.90 -0.36 13.02
C PHE A 285 -20.64 -1.25 12.96
N SER A 286 -19.45 -0.69 13.17
CA SER A 286 -18.19 -1.45 13.21
C SER A 286 -18.01 -2.27 14.50
N SER A 287 -18.80 -1.95 15.54
CA SER A 287 -18.67 -2.54 16.87
C SER A 287 -19.26 -3.95 16.99
N TRP A 288 -20.13 -4.35 16.07
CA TRP A 288 -20.72 -5.69 16.05
C TRP A 288 -19.73 -6.80 15.65
N ALA A 289 -18.70 -6.45 14.87
CA ALA A 289 -17.65 -7.40 14.43
C ALA A 289 -16.45 -7.51 15.39
N LYS A 290 -16.41 -6.72 16.48
CA LYS A 290 -15.30 -6.70 17.45
C LYS A 290 -15.81 -6.93 18.87
N GLN A 291 -16.04 -8.19 19.21
CA GLN A 291 -16.07 -8.60 20.62
C GLN A 291 -14.77 -9.38 20.93
N LYS A 292 -14.05 -8.88 21.95
CA LYS A 292 -12.70 -9.24 22.45
C LYS A 292 -11.52 -8.53 21.76
N GLY A 293 -11.23 -7.33 22.26
CA GLY A 293 -10.00 -6.58 22.06
C GLY A 293 -10.18 -5.14 22.59
N LYS A 294 -9.44 -4.76 23.65
CA LYS A 294 -9.53 -3.45 24.34
C LYS A 294 -9.53 -2.29 23.33
N ARG A 295 -10.55 -1.43 23.39
CA ARG A 295 -10.66 -0.21 22.57
C ARG A 295 -9.68 0.87 23.05
N ILE A 296 -9.07 1.58 22.11
CA ILE A 296 -8.46 2.90 22.35
C ILE A 296 -9.24 3.91 21.48
N ASN A 297 -9.71 5.00 22.09
CA ASN A 297 -10.48 6.07 21.44
C ASN A 297 -9.61 6.94 20.50
N PRO A 298 -10.14 7.41 19.36
CA PRO A 298 -9.45 8.37 18.50
C PRO A 298 -9.81 9.80 18.89
N ALA A 299 -8.84 10.54 19.43
CA ALA A 299 -8.88 12.00 19.48
C ALA A 299 -7.62 12.54 18.78
N THR A 300 -7.84 13.35 17.74
CA THR A 300 -6.98 14.26 16.91
C THR A 300 -7.32 14.01 15.43
N LYS A 301 -8.00 14.88 14.65
CA LYS A 301 -7.83 16.31 14.30
C LYS A 301 -6.41 16.67 13.85
N SER A 302 -6.34 16.98 12.55
CA SER A 302 -5.33 17.72 11.77
C SER A 302 -3.86 17.28 11.80
N ALA A 303 -3.42 16.65 10.71
CA ALA A 303 -2.31 17.10 9.87
C ALA A 303 -2.09 16.07 8.75
N THR A 304 -2.30 16.49 7.50
CA THR A 304 -2.01 15.69 6.31
C THR A 304 -0.50 15.45 6.21
N PRO A 305 0.00 14.19 6.20
CA PRO A 305 1.43 13.91 6.10
C PRO A 305 1.99 14.17 4.69
N GLY A 306 3.05 14.96 4.60
CA GLY A 306 3.71 15.37 3.35
C GLY A 306 4.72 14.36 2.81
N TYR A 307 4.28 13.15 2.46
CA TYR A 307 5.11 12.20 1.71
C TYR A 307 4.93 12.37 0.20
N GLY A 308 6.04 12.35 -0.55
CA GLY A 308 6.01 12.09 -1.99
C GLY A 308 5.89 13.30 -2.91
N GLN A 309 6.04 14.54 -2.42
CA GLN A 309 6.32 15.64 -3.34
C GLN A 309 7.73 15.45 -3.93
N PRO A 310 7.93 15.66 -5.26
CA PRO A 310 9.25 15.97 -5.77
C PRO A 310 9.80 17.13 -4.93
N VAL A 311 11.04 17.03 -4.44
CA VAL A 311 11.71 18.17 -3.82
C VAL A 311 11.52 19.37 -4.76
N PRO A 312 10.87 20.46 -4.33
CA PRO A 312 10.67 21.61 -5.20
C PRO A 312 12.05 22.03 -5.70
N ARG A 313 12.25 22.05 -7.02
CA ARG A 313 13.35 22.83 -7.59
C ARG A 313 13.13 24.24 -7.08
N SER A 314 14.13 24.75 -6.38
CA SER A 314 14.16 26.06 -5.76
C SER A 314 13.70 27.16 -6.73
N ARG A 315 12.40 27.51 -6.71
CA ARG A 315 11.86 28.87 -6.83
C ARG A 315 10.33 28.89 -6.88
N GLU A 316 9.81 29.95 -6.25
CA GLU A 316 8.45 30.53 -6.32
C GLU A 316 7.32 29.88 -5.50
N TYR A 317 7.26 30.32 -4.25
CA TYR A 317 6.02 30.40 -3.46
C TYR A 317 5.08 31.44 -4.09
N ILE A 318 3.89 31.02 -4.52
CA ILE A 318 2.74 31.91 -4.68
C ILE A 318 1.84 31.69 -3.46
N GLY A 319 1.91 32.62 -2.50
CA GLY A 319 0.85 32.82 -1.51
C GLY A 319 -0.09 33.95 -1.96
N PRO A 320 -1.37 33.96 -1.57
CA PRO A 320 -2.19 35.16 -1.69
C PRO A 320 -1.85 36.12 -0.55
N ARG A 321 -1.28 37.27 -0.94
CA ARG A 321 -1.24 38.57 -0.23
C ARG A 321 -1.42 38.55 1.30
N MET A 322 -0.29 38.65 2.01
CA MET A 322 -0.14 39.72 2.99
C MET A 322 1.34 40.12 3.07
N SER A 323 1.66 41.29 2.51
CA SER A 323 3.00 41.87 2.60
C SER A 323 3.20 42.48 3.99
N ARG A 324 4.09 41.88 4.78
CA ARG A 324 5.04 42.63 5.61
C ARG A 324 6.18 41.72 6.10
N ARG A 325 7.39 42.01 5.61
CA ARG A 325 8.74 41.58 6.08
C ARG A 325 8.76 40.42 7.09
N LEU A 326 9.01 39.20 6.62
CA LEU A 326 9.44 38.09 7.48
C LEU A 326 10.83 38.41 8.06
N SER A 327 10.95 38.25 9.37
CA SER A 327 12.15 38.59 10.12
C SER A 327 13.21 37.48 10.06
N HIS A 328 14.47 37.84 10.26
CA HIS A 328 15.60 36.91 10.39
C HIS A 328 15.43 35.87 11.53
N LEU A 329 14.46 36.10 12.43
CA LEU A 329 14.09 35.23 13.53
C LEU A 329 13.22 34.04 13.10
N ASP A 330 12.30 34.20 12.15
CA ASP A 330 11.43 33.10 11.69
C ASP A 330 12.25 32.02 10.97
N GLN A 331 13.23 32.46 10.17
CA GLN A 331 14.18 31.57 9.48
C GLN A 331 15.22 30.94 10.43
N LYS A 332 15.34 31.48 11.65
CA LYS A 332 16.14 30.90 12.73
C LYS A 332 15.31 29.90 13.54
N LEU A 333 14.02 30.18 13.74
CA LEU A 333 13.08 29.32 14.48
C LEU A 333 12.79 28.01 13.72
N GLU A 334 12.59 28.08 12.40
CA GLU A 334 12.42 26.89 11.54
C GLU A 334 13.69 26.02 11.51
N ARG A 335 14.88 26.64 11.55
CA ARG A 335 16.17 25.95 11.68
C ARG A 335 16.35 25.28 13.04
N VAL A 336 15.94 25.94 14.12
CA VAL A 336 16.07 25.41 15.49
C VAL A 336 15.12 24.23 15.72
N GLU A 337 13.90 24.28 15.19
CA GLU A 337 12.94 23.17 15.32
C GLU A 337 13.39 21.94 14.50
N THR A 338 13.92 22.13 13.29
CA THR A 338 14.51 21.05 12.46
C THR A 338 15.78 20.46 13.06
N LEU A 339 16.68 21.29 13.61
CA LEU A 339 17.86 20.85 14.36
C LEU A 339 17.49 19.99 15.59
N SER A 340 16.31 20.20 16.19
CA SER A 340 15.85 19.41 17.34
C SER A 340 15.42 17.99 16.98
N TRP A 341 14.83 17.80 15.79
CA TRP A 341 14.39 16.49 15.33
C TRP A 341 15.53 15.69 14.73
N ASP A 342 16.44 16.33 13.99
CA ASP A 342 17.65 15.68 13.48
C ASP A 342 18.49 15.12 14.62
N ALA A 343 18.74 15.93 15.66
CA ALA A 343 19.48 15.50 16.85
C ALA A 343 18.77 14.37 17.59
N GLY A 344 17.45 14.48 17.76
CA GLY A 344 16.64 13.44 18.40
C GLY A 344 16.63 12.12 17.61
N LEU A 345 16.56 12.18 16.28
CA LEU A 345 16.64 11.01 15.42
C LEU A 345 18.05 10.40 15.48
N CYS A 346 19.12 11.20 15.48
CA CYS A 346 20.48 10.71 15.69
C CYS A 346 20.62 9.93 17.00
N VAL A 347 20.09 10.43 18.11
CA VAL A 347 20.10 9.74 19.41
C VAL A 347 19.27 8.46 19.37
N LEU A 348 18.13 8.46 18.68
CA LEU A 348 17.34 7.25 18.51
C LEU A 348 18.11 6.19 17.72
N LEU A 349 18.77 6.60 16.64
CA LEU A 349 19.52 5.73 15.74
C LEU A 349 20.92 5.36 16.25
N SER A 350 21.38 5.93 17.37
CA SER A 350 22.67 5.57 17.96
C SER A 350 22.61 4.30 18.82
N SER A 351 21.42 3.73 19.03
CA SER A 351 21.22 2.51 19.82
C SER A 351 20.42 1.47 19.03
N GLU A 352 20.81 0.20 19.13
CA GLU A 352 20.11 -0.91 18.47
C GLU A 352 18.64 -1.03 18.92
N ASP A 353 18.37 -0.80 20.22
CA ASP A 353 17.01 -0.77 20.74
C ASP A 353 16.19 0.37 20.13
N GLY A 354 16.79 1.55 19.99
CA GLY A 354 16.17 2.71 19.36
C GLY A 354 15.85 2.46 17.88
N ILE A 355 16.80 1.89 17.13
CA ILE A 355 16.63 1.46 15.74
C ILE A 355 15.49 0.44 15.64
N SER A 356 15.49 -0.61 16.44
CA SER A 356 14.47 -1.66 16.43
C SER A 356 13.07 -1.10 16.68
N MET A 357 12.92 -0.22 17.68
CA MET A 357 11.65 0.45 17.97
C MET A 357 11.20 1.36 16.82
N PHE A 358 12.14 2.04 16.16
CA PHE A 358 11.83 2.92 15.04
C PHE A 358 11.43 2.14 13.78
N ILE A 359 12.14 1.04 13.48
CA ILE A 359 11.78 0.10 12.41
C ILE A 359 10.37 -0.43 12.61
N GLN A 360 10.05 -0.91 13.82
CA GLN A 360 8.70 -1.41 14.13
C GLN A 360 7.62 -0.34 13.98
N HIS A 361 7.92 0.91 14.34
CA HIS A 361 6.97 2.00 14.14
C HIS A 361 6.76 2.28 12.64
N CYS A 362 7.83 2.47 11.88
CA CYS A 362 7.76 2.74 10.45
C CYS A 362 7.08 1.59 9.68
N ALA A 363 7.27 0.35 10.13
CA ALA A 363 6.62 -0.83 9.58
C ALA A 363 5.09 -0.77 9.64
N LYS A 364 4.56 -0.35 10.80
CA LYS A 364 3.11 -0.21 11.01
C LYS A 364 2.49 0.88 10.12
N GLU A 365 3.30 1.85 9.72
CA GLU A 365 2.93 2.92 8.82
C GLU A 365 3.30 2.66 7.35
N PHE A 366 3.79 1.45 7.03
CA PHE A 366 4.25 1.07 5.69
C PHE A 366 5.31 2.03 5.12
N SER A 367 6.22 2.49 5.97
CA SER A 367 7.27 3.46 5.64
C SER A 367 8.66 3.02 6.12
N SER A 368 8.87 1.71 6.30
CA SER A 368 10.14 1.17 6.82
C SER A 368 11.26 1.16 5.79
N GLU A 369 10.98 1.35 4.50
CA GLU A 369 11.99 1.37 3.43
C GLU A 369 13.12 2.35 3.69
N ASN A 370 12.81 3.53 4.24
CA ASN A 370 13.78 4.58 4.52
C ASN A 370 14.76 4.20 5.64
N ILE A 371 14.25 3.66 6.75
CA ILE A 371 15.10 3.24 7.87
C ILE A 371 15.88 1.98 7.52
N LEU A 372 15.28 1.04 6.80
CA LEU A 372 15.96 -0.16 6.31
C LEU A 372 17.09 0.20 5.32
N PHE A 373 16.88 1.17 4.43
CA PHE A 373 17.93 1.68 3.56
C PHE A 373 19.05 2.35 4.35
N TRP A 374 18.72 3.22 5.31
CA TRP A 374 19.71 3.88 6.16
C TRP A 374 20.58 2.88 6.93
N CYS A 375 19.95 1.83 7.48
CA CYS A 375 20.61 0.70 8.13
C CYS A 375 21.55 -0.03 7.16
N ALA A 376 21.07 -0.42 5.99
CA ALA A 376 21.86 -1.13 4.99
C ALA A 376 23.09 -0.33 4.52
N VAL A 377 22.96 1.00 4.39
CA VAL A 377 24.09 1.86 4.03
C VAL A 377 25.13 1.95 5.15
N ASN A 378 24.72 2.00 6.42
CA ASN A 378 25.68 1.98 7.53
C ASN A 378 26.42 0.65 7.62
N ASP A 379 25.71 -0.46 7.38
CA ASP A 379 26.31 -1.79 7.31
C ASP A 379 27.33 -1.89 6.17
N TYR A 380 27.02 -1.30 5.01
CA TYR A 380 27.95 -1.19 3.89
C TYR A 380 29.21 -0.42 4.26
N LYS A 381 29.06 0.73 4.94
CA LYS A 381 30.21 1.54 5.40
C LYS A 381 31.07 0.78 6.39
N GLU A 382 30.46 0.08 7.35
CA GLU A 382 31.19 -0.75 8.32
C GLU A 382 31.97 -1.88 7.63
N LYS A 383 31.37 -2.55 6.65
CA LYS A 383 32.05 -3.57 5.84
C LYS A 383 33.18 -2.99 5.00
N TYR A 384 32.96 -1.83 4.38
CA TYR A 384 33.99 -1.12 3.64
C TYR A 384 35.17 -0.75 4.53
N ASP A 385 34.91 -0.23 5.73
CA ASP A 385 35.94 0.15 6.70
C ASP A 385 36.70 -1.08 7.23
N LYS A 386 36.05 -2.25 7.33
CA LYS A 386 36.73 -3.49 7.69
C LYS A 386 37.66 -4.02 6.59
N GLU A 387 37.27 -3.83 5.33
CA GLU A 387 38.04 -4.30 4.17
C GLU A 387 39.17 -3.33 3.77
N TYR A 388 38.92 -2.02 3.85
CA TYR A 388 39.81 -0.97 3.32
C TYR A 388 40.23 0.09 4.37
N GLY A 389 39.74 0.02 5.61
CA GLY A 389 40.10 0.95 6.69
C GLY A 389 41.51 0.67 7.21
N ILE A 390 42.39 1.65 7.02
CA ILE A 390 43.85 1.54 7.15
C ILE A 390 44.34 1.44 8.61
N HIS A 391 45.37 0.59 8.78
CA HIS A 391 46.50 0.74 9.68
C HIS A 391 47.11 2.15 9.51
N ASP A 392 46.52 3.19 10.13
CA ASP A 392 47.17 4.51 10.23
C ASP A 392 48.19 4.45 11.37
N GLU A 393 49.26 3.68 11.20
CA GLU A 393 50.45 3.80 12.03
C GLU A 393 51.52 4.56 11.24
N ILE A 394 51.84 5.72 11.80
CA ILE A 394 52.97 6.58 11.49
C ILE A 394 54.20 5.70 11.17
N HIS A 395 54.72 5.85 9.95
CA HIS A 395 56.05 5.36 9.59
C HIS A 395 57.10 6.11 10.42
N ASP A 396 57.33 5.66 11.65
CA ASP A 396 58.64 5.84 12.28
C ASP A 396 59.55 4.73 11.73
N GLU A 397 60.37 5.11 10.76
CA GLU A 397 61.59 4.35 10.46
C GLU A 397 62.45 4.35 11.71
N ASN A 398 62.43 3.27 12.49
CA ASN A 398 63.64 2.63 12.99
C ASN A 398 63.34 1.33 13.75
N HIS A 399 64.08 0.30 13.36
CA HIS A 399 64.23 -1.02 13.98
C HIS A 399 63.07 -2.02 13.83
N SER A 400 63.23 -2.93 12.86
CA SER A 400 63.00 -4.35 13.15
C SER A 400 64.04 -5.23 12.46
N SER A 401 64.61 -6.15 13.24
CA SER A 401 65.09 -7.43 12.74
C SER A 401 64.40 -8.51 13.58
N SER A 402 63.76 -9.42 12.85
CA SER A 402 63.33 -10.75 13.29
C SER A 402 62.08 -10.85 14.17
N SER A 403 60.98 -11.32 13.59
CA SER A 403 60.46 -12.65 13.91
C SER A 403 59.34 -13.08 12.95
N HIS A 404 59.50 -14.27 12.39
CA HIS A 404 58.50 -15.05 11.68
C HIS A 404 57.21 -15.23 12.50
N VAL A 405 56.07 -14.84 11.95
CA VAL A 405 54.75 -15.45 12.25
C VAL A 405 53.99 -15.59 10.94
N ALA A 406 53.61 -16.82 10.59
CA ALA A 406 52.83 -17.14 9.40
C ALA A 406 51.40 -16.55 9.49
N PRO A 407 50.77 -16.13 8.37
CA PRO A 407 49.40 -15.64 8.41
C PRO A 407 48.44 -16.82 8.63
N ARG A 408 47.64 -16.74 9.70
CA ARG A 408 46.48 -17.60 9.93
C ARG A 408 45.41 -17.30 8.87
N SER A 409 45.11 -18.32 8.07
CA SER A 409 44.05 -18.34 7.08
C SER A 409 42.66 -18.53 7.72
N SER A 410 41.79 -17.51 7.68
CA SER A 410 40.32 -17.64 7.55
C SER A 410 39.59 -16.28 7.54
N ASN A 411 40.05 -15.30 6.76
CA ASN A 411 39.26 -14.08 6.53
C ASN A 411 38.43 -14.29 5.26
N GLU A 412 37.09 -14.35 5.38
CA GLU A 412 36.19 -14.20 4.24
C GLU A 412 36.43 -12.83 3.61
N GLU A 413 36.97 -12.79 2.40
CA GLU A 413 37.13 -11.55 1.61
C GLU A 413 35.75 -10.96 1.34
N ILE A 414 35.51 -9.72 1.78
CA ILE A 414 34.20 -9.08 1.67
C ILE A 414 34.09 -8.43 0.29
N ASP A 415 33.30 -9.02 -0.62
CA ASP A 415 32.99 -8.38 -1.91
C ASP A 415 32.05 -7.17 -1.72
N ILE A 416 32.67 -6.00 -1.53
CA ILE A 416 32.00 -4.70 -1.39
C ILE A 416 31.13 -4.38 -2.60
N GLY A 417 31.54 -4.78 -3.81
CA GLY A 417 30.76 -4.58 -5.03
C GLY A 417 29.46 -5.38 -5.02
N ALA A 418 29.50 -6.64 -4.55
CA ALA A 418 28.30 -7.45 -4.37
C ALA A 418 27.35 -6.87 -3.32
N VAL A 419 27.87 -6.39 -2.18
CA VAL A 419 27.05 -5.75 -1.13
C VAL A 419 26.38 -4.47 -1.66
N ALA A 420 27.12 -3.63 -2.38
CA ALA A 420 26.58 -2.41 -2.97
C ALA A 420 25.47 -2.71 -4.00
N ARG A 421 25.66 -3.77 -4.81
CA ARG A 421 24.67 -4.22 -5.80
C ARG A 421 23.40 -4.77 -5.14
N GLU A 422 23.53 -5.43 -4.00
CA GLU A 422 22.39 -5.88 -3.21
C GLU A 422 21.55 -4.70 -2.69
N ILE A 423 22.21 -3.67 -2.14
CA ILE A 423 21.54 -2.44 -1.70
C ILE A 423 20.82 -1.76 -2.86
N TYR A 424 21.46 -1.67 -4.02
CA TYR A 424 20.86 -1.09 -5.22
C TYR A 424 19.61 -1.85 -5.65
N ASN A 425 19.72 -3.16 -5.82
CA ASN A 425 18.60 -4.02 -6.25
C ASN A 425 17.43 -3.96 -5.26
N MET A 426 17.73 -3.84 -3.97
CA MET A 426 16.73 -3.86 -2.92
C MET A 426 16.09 -2.50 -2.66
N PHE A 427 16.76 -1.36 -2.82
CA PHE A 427 16.23 -0.06 -2.42
C PHE A 427 16.20 1.00 -3.52
N ILE A 428 16.93 0.81 -4.62
CA ILE A 428 17.13 1.88 -5.62
C ILE A 428 16.52 1.51 -6.96
N ASP A 429 16.62 0.23 -7.35
CA ASP A 429 16.10 -0.29 -8.60
C ASP A 429 14.61 0.04 -8.81
N ILE A 430 14.21 0.29 -10.06
CA ILE A 430 12.83 0.67 -10.41
C ILE A 430 11.83 -0.44 -10.14
N ASP A 431 12.27 -1.69 -10.19
CA ASP A 431 11.45 -2.87 -9.92
C ASP A 431 11.50 -3.30 -8.44
N SER A 432 12.20 -2.55 -7.59
CA SER A 432 12.26 -2.83 -6.17
C SER A 432 10.90 -2.65 -5.50
N ALA A 433 10.54 -3.62 -4.65
CA ALA A 433 9.33 -3.57 -3.83
C ALA A 433 9.43 -2.59 -2.64
N ILE A 434 10.63 -2.19 -2.24
CA ILE A 434 10.90 -1.24 -1.15
C ILE A 434 11.79 -0.09 -1.61
N GLN A 435 11.56 0.35 -2.85
CA GLN A 435 12.31 1.45 -3.44
C GLN A 435 12.19 2.71 -2.58
N VAL A 436 13.33 3.32 -2.22
CA VAL A 436 13.36 4.63 -1.56
C VAL A 436 13.20 5.75 -2.58
N ASN A 437 12.58 6.84 -2.14
CA ASN A 437 12.35 7.99 -3.01
C ASN A 437 13.63 8.82 -3.15
N LEU A 438 14.30 8.66 -4.29
CA LEU A 438 15.52 9.39 -4.67
C LEU A 438 15.33 10.04 -6.03
N SER A 439 16.06 11.14 -6.29
CA SER A 439 16.05 11.78 -7.61
C SER A 439 16.61 10.86 -8.69
N SER A 440 16.13 11.01 -9.94
CA SER A 440 16.63 10.26 -11.09
C SER A 440 18.15 10.39 -11.26
N LYS A 441 18.70 11.56 -10.90
CA LYS A 441 20.14 11.80 -10.92
C LYS A 441 20.88 10.88 -9.93
N GLN A 442 20.48 10.84 -8.67
CA GLN A 442 21.11 9.96 -7.67
C GLN A 442 21.03 8.48 -8.04
N LYS A 443 19.88 8.03 -8.56
CA LYS A 443 19.72 6.65 -9.02
C LYS A 443 20.70 6.31 -10.15
N THR A 444 20.93 7.25 -11.06
CA THR A 444 21.86 7.10 -12.19
C THR A 444 23.31 7.15 -11.74
N ASP A 445 23.65 8.08 -10.83
CA ASP A 445 25.01 8.23 -10.30
C ASP A 445 25.45 6.95 -9.55
N ILE A 446 24.58 6.42 -8.68
CA ILE A 446 24.84 5.17 -7.95
C ILE A 446 24.96 3.98 -8.91
N LYS A 447 24.07 3.88 -9.91
CA LYS A 447 24.15 2.82 -10.93
C LYS A 447 25.46 2.87 -11.71
N SER A 448 25.89 4.06 -12.11
CA SER A 448 27.13 4.24 -12.86
C SER A 448 28.36 3.84 -12.04
N ALA A 449 28.37 4.12 -10.73
CA ALA A 449 29.44 3.69 -9.83
C ALA A 449 29.50 2.16 -9.68
N LEU A 450 28.34 1.49 -9.62
CA LEU A 450 28.23 0.03 -9.57
C LEU A 450 28.70 -0.64 -10.87
N ASP A 451 28.29 -0.11 -12.02
CA ASP A 451 28.62 -0.64 -13.34
C ASP A 451 30.12 -0.44 -13.65
N ALA A 452 30.73 0.64 -13.16
CA ALA A 452 32.15 0.90 -13.27
C ALA A 452 33.02 0.12 -12.27
N GLY A 453 32.43 -0.63 -11.33
CA GLY A 453 33.15 -1.32 -10.26
C GLY A 453 33.84 -0.37 -9.26
N GLN A 454 33.47 0.92 -9.23
CA GLN A 454 34.07 1.95 -8.39
C GLN A 454 33.22 2.23 -7.15
N CYS A 455 32.88 1.18 -6.41
CA CYS A 455 32.14 1.32 -5.16
C CYS A 455 33.06 1.84 -4.06
N ARG A 456 32.90 3.12 -3.69
CA ARG A 456 33.61 3.76 -2.58
C ARG A 456 32.77 3.73 -1.30
N ARG A 457 33.38 4.04 -0.16
CA ARG A 457 32.68 4.18 1.13
C ARG A 457 31.49 5.14 1.04
N GLU A 458 31.65 6.21 0.27
CA GLU A 458 30.69 7.31 0.14
C GLU A 458 29.62 7.07 -0.95
N THR A 459 29.61 5.90 -1.61
CA THR A 459 28.75 5.61 -2.77
C THR A 459 27.29 5.98 -2.53
N PHE A 460 26.80 5.80 -1.30
CA PHE A 460 25.41 6.06 -0.92
C PHE A 460 25.20 7.33 -0.09
N ASP A 461 26.23 8.14 0.18
CA ASP A 461 26.16 9.25 1.16
C ASP A 461 25.10 10.29 0.83
N VAL A 462 25.02 10.69 -0.43
CA VAL A 462 24.06 11.69 -0.90
C VAL A 462 22.62 11.16 -0.71
N ALA A 463 22.39 9.89 -1.05
CA ALA A 463 21.10 9.25 -0.88
C ALA A 463 20.77 9.05 0.61
N GLN A 464 21.71 8.55 1.41
CA GLN A 464 21.53 8.31 2.84
C GLN A 464 21.19 9.61 3.58
N LYS A 465 21.83 10.72 3.23
CA LYS A 465 21.54 12.05 3.81
C LYS A 465 20.14 12.55 3.47
N GLU A 466 19.69 12.37 2.23
CA GLU A 466 18.33 12.72 1.83
C GLU A 466 17.29 11.89 2.58
N ILE A 467 17.49 10.57 2.63
CA ILE A 467 16.58 9.66 3.33
C ILE A 467 16.55 9.94 4.84
N PHE A 468 17.70 10.23 5.45
CA PHE A 468 17.76 10.68 6.85
C PHE A 468 16.91 11.93 7.08
N SER A 469 17.05 12.94 6.22
CA SER A 469 16.26 14.18 6.31
C SER A 469 14.76 13.92 6.19
N VAL A 470 14.36 13.02 5.28
CA VAL A 470 12.96 12.60 5.14
C VAL A 470 12.44 11.95 6.42
N MET A 471 13.19 11.00 7.00
CA MET A 471 12.78 10.35 8.25
C MET A 471 12.69 11.34 9.41
N SER A 472 13.64 12.26 9.52
CA SER A 472 13.69 13.26 10.59
C SER A 472 12.51 14.23 10.54
N ARG A 473 12.12 14.65 9.33
CA ARG A 473 11.03 15.62 9.14
C ARG A 473 9.65 15.00 9.22
N ASP A 474 9.54 13.68 9.13
CA ASP A 474 8.26 13.02 8.89
C ASP A 474 8.00 11.80 9.78
N SER A 475 8.79 10.74 9.67
CA SER A 475 8.57 9.50 10.43
C SER A 475 8.93 9.66 11.93
N TYR A 476 9.97 10.43 12.24
CA TYR A 476 10.44 10.64 13.60
C TYR A 476 9.47 11.43 14.51
N PRO A 477 8.86 12.55 14.06
CA PRO A 477 7.85 13.26 14.85
C PRO A 477 6.62 12.39 15.16
N ARG A 478 6.21 11.52 14.23
CA ARG A 478 5.10 10.58 14.44
C ARG A 478 5.46 9.46 15.41
N PHE A 479 6.69 8.96 15.35
CA PHE A 479 7.22 8.01 16.33
C PHE A 479 7.13 8.57 17.76
N LEU A 480 7.58 9.81 17.97
CA LEU A 480 7.49 10.47 19.27
C LEU A 480 6.05 10.66 19.74
N SER A 481 5.15 11.03 18.82
CA SER A 481 3.71 11.19 19.11
C SER A 481 3.06 9.86 19.52
N SER A 482 3.42 8.76 18.85
CA SER A 482 2.96 7.41 19.20
C SER A 482 3.42 6.98 20.60
N LYS A 483 4.68 7.28 20.97
CA LYS A 483 5.22 6.96 22.30
C LYS A 483 4.58 7.77 23.43
N LYS A 484 4.41 9.09 23.25
CA LYS A 484 3.71 9.95 24.23
C LYS A 484 2.28 9.45 24.49
N LYS A 485 1.59 9.01 23.44
CA LYS A 485 0.24 8.44 23.52
C LYS A 485 0.22 7.12 24.31
N LYS A 486 1.19 6.22 24.10
CA LYS A 486 1.32 4.99 24.91
C LYS A 486 1.57 5.29 26.39
N MET A 487 2.44 6.25 26.71
CA MET A 487 2.78 6.60 28.09
C MET A 487 1.60 7.23 28.84
N HIS A 488 0.81 8.08 28.17
CA HIS A 488 -0.39 8.67 28.76
C HIS A 488 -1.51 7.63 29.01
N ILE A 489 -1.61 6.59 28.17
CA ILE A 489 -2.56 5.49 28.36
C ILE A 489 -2.15 4.61 29.54
N THR A 490 -0.87 4.32 29.73
CA THR A 490 -0.38 3.53 30.87
C THR A 490 -0.64 4.21 32.20
N LEU A 491 -0.49 5.53 32.28
CA LEU A 491 -0.77 6.32 33.50
C LEU A 491 -2.27 6.47 33.82
N LEU A 492 -3.17 6.29 32.85
CA LEU A 492 -4.62 6.29 33.06
C LEU A 492 -5.19 4.89 33.35
N SER A 493 -4.33 3.87 33.41
CA SER A 493 -4.68 2.47 33.66
C SER A 493 -4.15 1.91 34.99
N ILE A 494 -3.49 2.76 35.77
CA ILE A 494 -3.13 2.58 37.18
C ILE A 494 -4.09 3.46 37.97
#